data_AF-A0A6L0XCK0-F1
#
_entry.id   AF-A0A6L0XCK0-F1
#
_cell.length_a   1.000
_cell.length_b   1.000
_cell.length_c   1.000
_cell.angle_alpha   90.00
_cell.angle_beta   90.00
_cell.angle_gamma   90.00
#
_symmetry.space_group_name_H-M   'P 1'
#
loop_
_entity.id
_entity.type
_entity.pdbx_description
1 polymer ?
#
loop_
_entity_poly.entity_id
_entity_poly.type
_entity_poly.pdbx_seq_one_letter_code
_entity_poly.pdbx_strand_id
1 'polypeptide(L)'
;MKSSDIFHACKYTPILLKSRTNDSGVNQYGLRPVNSYDYLNPTNLVNFGRGTAFDNLGVRRSERGQIDSAPSLGGSPVFTQAKLLGLSGDDQLRLCEAETTQLRMCMAKGGSTCERESLLLDACLSKVGHLRRAISQAGSEFNDWFIQNVSDNHTKPFQHRPHDWRHYYAQEKLVREKQQNGHAYGRRPKEFSFGARYVKTEGYGKRPRLPYNK
;
A
#
# COMPACT_ATOMS: atom_id res chain seq x y z
N MET A 1 9.66 51.27 1.10
CA MET A 1 8.48 50.38 1.08
C MET A 1 8.29 49.83 2.49
N LYS A 2 7.11 50.01 3.09
CA LYS A 2 6.81 49.41 4.40
C LYS A 2 6.50 47.93 4.17
N SER A 3 6.81 47.05 5.13
CA SER A 3 6.50 45.62 5.04
C SER A 3 4.99 45.35 4.82
N SER A 4 4.13 46.23 5.34
CA SER A 4 2.68 46.24 5.09
C SER A 4 2.31 46.32 3.61
N ASP A 5 3.07 47.06 2.81
CA ASP A 5 2.78 47.30 1.39
C ASP A 5 3.08 46.04 0.55
N ILE A 6 4.09 45.27 0.97
CA ILE A 6 4.47 43.99 0.35
C ILE A 6 3.38 42.94 0.59
N PHE A 7 2.86 42.84 1.82
CA PHE A 7 1.74 41.94 2.13
C PHE A 7 0.45 42.35 1.42
N HIS A 8 0.19 43.65 1.30
CA HIS A 8 -0.97 44.17 0.60
C HIS A 8 -0.90 43.91 -0.92
N ALA A 9 0.27 44.08 -1.53
CA ALA A 9 0.52 43.75 -2.92
C ALA A 9 0.43 42.25 -3.18
N CYS A 10 0.95 41.40 -2.28
CA CYS A 10 0.80 39.94 -2.37
C CYS A 10 -0.67 39.52 -2.45
N LYS A 11 -1.56 40.14 -1.67
CA LYS A 11 -3.01 39.87 -1.66
C LYS A 11 -3.68 40.08 -3.03
N TYR A 12 -3.14 40.97 -3.86
CA TYR A 12 -3.64 41.29 -5.21
C TYR A 12 -2.84 40.64 -6.33
N THR A 13 -1.87 39.78 -6.02
CA THR A 13 -1.21 38.99 -7.05
C THR A 13 -2.20 38.01 -7.68
N PRO A 14 -2.12 37.76 -9.01
CA PRO A 14 -3.04 36.88 -9.71
C PRO A 14 -3.15 35.46 -9.11
N ILE A 15 -2.09 35.01 -8.43
CA ILE A 15 -2.02 33.74 -7.71
C ILE A 15 -3.06 33.65 -6.57
N LEU A 16 -3.50 34.78 -6.01
CA LEU A 16 -4.51 34.82 -4.94
C LEU A 16 -5.92 35.22 -5.42
N LEU A 17 -6.08 35.50 -6.72
CA LEU A 17 -7.39 35.79 -7.28
C LEU A 17 -8.23 34.51 -7.34
N LYS A 18 -9.38 34.57 -6.68
CA LYS A 18 -10.33 33.46 -6.54
C LYS A 18 -11.04 33.25 -7.87
N SER A 19 -10.69 32.21 -8.62
CA SER A 19 -11.52 31.74 -9.73
C SER A 19 -12.84 31.24 -9.15
N ARG A 20 -13.97 31.77 -9.62
CA ARG A 20 -15.32 31.41 -9.12
C ARG A 20 -15.93 30.22 -9.85
N THR A 21 -15.31 29.74 -10.93
CA THR A 21 -15.87 28.72 -11.82
C THR A 21 -15.35 27.30 -11.55
N ASN A 22 -14.24 27.14 -10.82
CA ASN A 22 -13.57 25.85 -10.57
C ASN A 22 -13.39 25.59 -9.06
N ASP A 23 -12.89 24.39 -8.69
CA ASP A 23 -12.64 23.96 -7.31
C ASP A 23 -11.89 25.02 -6.48
N SER A 24 -12.34 25.22 -5.24
CA SER A 24 -11.84 26.24 -4.32
C SER A 24 -10.35 26.09 -3.94
N GLY A 25 -9.79 24.89 -4.15
CA GLY A 25 -8.40 24.52 -3.92
C GLY A 25 -7.45 24.81 -5.10
N VAL A 26 -7.95 25.18 -6.27
CA VAL A 26 -7.16 25.39 -7.49
C VAL A 26 -7.43 26.79 -8.05
N ASN A 27 -6.39 27.55 -8.34
CA ASN A 27 -6.48 28.86 -8.98
C ASN A 27 -6.12 28.77 -10.48
N GLN A 28 -6.06 29.90 -11.16
CA GLN A 28 -5.75 29.97 -12.59
C GLN A 28 -4.38 29.38 -12.98
N TYR A 29 -3.44 29.28 -12.04
CA TYR A 29 -2.05 28.91 -12.30
C TYR A 29 -1.66 27.54 -11.73
N GLY A 30 -2.53 26.94 -10.93
CA GLY A 30 -2.36 25.59 -10.40
C GLY A 30 -3.00 25.41 -9.03
N LEU A 31 -2.47 24.50 -8.21
CA LEU A 31 -2.94 24.35 -6.84
C LEU A 31 -2.77 25.69 -6.10
N ARG A 32 -3.81 26.12 -5.39
CA ARG A 32 -3.77 27.36 -4.63
C ARG A 32 -2.78 27.22 -3.47
N PRO A 33 -1.76 28.09 -3.35
CA PRO A 33 -0.82 28.03 -2.23
C PRO A 33 -1.54 28.38 -0.92
N VAL A 34 -1.31 27.60 0.13
CA VAL A 34 -1.93 27.79 1.44
C VAL A 34 -0.86 27.99 2.52
N ASN A 35 0.21 27.19 2.47
CA ASN A 35 1.25 27.20 3.50
C ASN A 35 2.50 27.94 3.04
N SER A 36 3.33 28.39 3.97
CA SER A 36 4.60 29.07 3.67
C SER A 36 5.53 28.24 2.77
N TYR A 37 5.52 26.92 2.92
CA TYR A 37 6.28 25.99 2.09
C TYR A 37 5.91 26.11 0.59
N ASP A 38 4.64 26.34 0.27
CA ASP A 38 4.17 26.44 -1.12
C ASP A 38 4.75 27.67 -1.83
N TYR A 39 4.96 28.76 -1.10
CA TYR A 39 5.60 29.97 -1.63
C TYR A 39 7.11 29.82 -1.78
N LEU A 40 7.74 29.01 -0.94
CA LEU A 40 9.17 28.69 -1.03
C LEU A 40 9.47 27.68 -2.15
N ASN A 41 8.57 26.72 -2.37
CA ASN A 41 8.70 25.69 -3.39
C ASN A 41 7.43 25.63 -4.28
N PRO A 42 7.26 26.57 -5.23
CA PRO A 42 6.07 26.64 -6.07
C PRO A 42 5.98 25.50 -7.09
N THR A 43 7.03 24.69 -7.28
CA THR A 43 6.98 23.50 -8.14
C THR A 43 5.90 22.51 -7.68
N ASN A 44 5.68 22.40 -6.37
CA ASN A 44 4.66 21.51 -5.79
C ASN A 44 3.22 21.87 -6.17
N LEU A 45 2.98 23.10 -6.63
CA LEU A 45 1.66 23.59 -6.99
C LEU A 45 1.22 23.13 -8.38
N VAL A 46 2.18 22.87 -9.27
CA VAL A 46 1.94 22.59 -10.69
C VAL A 46 2.40 21.21 -11.12
N ASN A 47 3.28 20.57 -10.34
CA ASN A 47 3.85 19.26 -10.68
C ASN A 47 3.87 18.35 -9.45
N PHE A 48 3.29 17.16 -9.60
CA PHE A 48 3.35 16.09 -8.60
C PHE A 48 3.79 14.74 -9.18
N GLY A 49 4.22 14.71 -10.44
CA GLY A 49 4.58 13.49 -11.13
C GLY A 49 4.38 13.58 -12.63
N ARG A 50 4.73 12.50 -13.34
CA ARG A 50 4.58 12.41 -14.80
C ARG A 50 3.13 12.28 -15.25
N GLY A 51 2.24 11.84 -14.35
CA GLY A 51 0.80 11.79 -14.60
C GLY A 51 0.07 13.11 -14.36
N THR A 52 0.79 14.22 -14.13
CA THR A 52 0.18 15.51 -13.82
C THR A 52 -0.46 16.14 -15.05
N ALA A 53 -1.74 16.51 -14.93
CA ALA A 53 -2.46 17.38 -15.86
C ALA A 53 -3.06 18.55 -15.06
N PHE A 54 -3.38 19.67 -15.72
CA PHE A 54 -3.90 20.86 -15.04
C PHE A 54 -5.21 20.58 -14.29
N ASP A 55 -6.12 19.81 -14.91
CA ASP A 55 -7.40 19.43 -14.31
C ASP A 55 -7.27 18.45 -13.14
N ASN A 56 -6.12 17.78 -13.00
CA ASN A 56 -5.80 16.89 -11.89
C ASN A 56 -5.11 17.62 -10.72
N LEU A 57 -4.87 18.93 -10.81
CA LEU A 57 -4.42 19.71 -9.66
C LEU A 57 -5.56 19.75 -8.62
N GLY A 58 -5.24 19.56 -7.33
CA GLY A 58 -6.24 19.38 -6.27
C GLY A 58 -6.69 17.93 -6.09
N VAL A 59 -6.78 17.16 -7.17
CA VAL A 59 -6.99 15.71 -7.14
C VAL A 59 -5.68 15.00 -7.49
N ARG A 60 -4.79 14.88 -6.50
CA ARG A 60 -3.41 14.34 -6.69
C ARG A 60 -3.34 12.90 -7.24
N ARG A 61 -4.46 12.19 -7.31
CA ARG A 61 -4.57 10.88 -7.95
C ARG A 61 -5.06 11.06 -9.38
N SER A 62 -4.27 10.59 -10.34
CA SER A 62 -4.65 10.66 -11.76
C SER A 62 -5.75 9.65 -12.11
N GLU A 63 -6.32 9.80 -13.32
CA GLU A 63 -7.34 8.90 -13.85
C GLU A 63 -6.91 7.43 -13.88
N ARG A 64 -7.87 6.52 -13.85
CA ARG A 64 -7.60 5.07 -13.77
C ARG A 64 -6.75 4.59 -14.95
N GLY A 65 -5.75 3.77 -14.66
CA GLY A 65 -4.84 3.21 -15.67
C GLY A 65 -3.69 4.15 -16.07
N GLN A 66 -3.68 5.39 -15.55
CA GLN A 66 -2.57 6.32 -15.73
C GLN A 66 -1.49 6.14 -14.66
N ILE A 67 -0.33 6.75 -14.90
CA ILE A 67 0.69 6.94 -13.87
C ILE A 67 0.07 7.77 -12.73
N ASP A 68 0.41 7.45 -11.48
CA ASP A 68 -0.10 8.12 -10.27
C ASP A 68 -1.61 7.94 -10.01
N SER A 69 -2.21 6.88 -10.57
CA SER A 69 -3.66 6.56 -10.40
C SER A 69 -4.00 5.63 -9.23
N ALA A 70 -2.98 5.01 -8.63
CA ALA A 70 -3.16 4.00 -7.59
C ALA A 70 -3.69 4.65 -6.28
N PRO A 71 -4.79 4.14 -5.70
CA PRO A 71 -5.23 4.58 -4.38
C PRO A 71 -4.25 4.13 -3.29
N SER A 72 -4.39 4.67 -2.08
CA SER A 72 -3.52 4.34 -0.95
C SER A 72 -4.27 3.79 0.24
N LEU A 73 -3.58 3.02 1.09
CA LEU A 73 -4.05 2.60 2.41
C LEU A 73 -2.94 2.80 3.42
N GLY A 74 -3.16 3.68 4.40
CA GLY A 74 -2.15 3.97 5.42
C GLY A 74 -0.84 4.48 4.80
N GLY A 75 -0.96 5.38 3.81
CA GLY A 75 0.15 5.93 3.05
C GLY A 75 0.70 5.05 1.92
N SER A 76 0.41 3.74 1.90
CA SER A 76 0.96 2.81 0.91
C SER A 76 0.08 2.64 -0.33
N PRO A 77 0.64 2.66 -1.56
CA PRO A 77 -0.13 2.39 -2.79
C PRO A 77 -0.72 0.98 -2.81
N VAL A 78 -1.95 0.85 -3.31
CA VAL A 78 -2.64 -0.43 -3.52
C VAL A 78 -2.52 -0.82 -5.00
N PHE A 79 -1.65 -1.79 -5.29
CA PHE A 79 -1.36 -2.28 -6.65
C PHE A 79 -1.87 -3.71 -6.94
N THR A 80 -2.46 -4.39 -5.95
CA THR A 80 -2.83 -5.81 -6.03
C THR A 80 -4.31 -6.08 -6.31
N GLN A 81 -5.04 -5.11 -6.87
CA GLN A 81 -6.50 -5.20 -7.05
C GLN A 81 -6.94 -6.44 -7.85
N ALA A 82 -6.26 -6.76 -8.96
CA ALA A 82 -6.58 -7.94 -9.77
C ALA A 82 -6.31 -9.28 -9.03
N LYS A 83 -5.33 -9.28 -8.10
CA LYS A 83 -5.03 -10.43 -7.25
C LYS A 83 -6.12 -10.63 -6.19
N LEU A 84 -6.62 -9.55 -5.60
CA LEU A 84 -7.74 -9.61 -4.63
C LEU A 84 -9.00 -10.22 -5.23
N LEU A 85 -9.28 -9.93 -6.50
CA LEU A 85 -10.43 -10.48 -7.22
C LEU A 85 -10.23 -11.93 -7.67
N GLY A 86 -9.04 -12.51 -7.45
CA GLY A 86 -8.71 -13.86 -7.91
C GLY A 86 -8.75 -14.00 -9.43
N LEU A 87 -8.61 -12.91 -10.19
CA LEU A 87 -8.66 -12.94 -11.65
C LEU A 87 -7.29 -13.19 -12.28
N SER A 88 -6.20 -12.89 -11.56
CA SER A 88 -4.82 -13.05 -12.03
C SER A 88 -3.87 -13.26 -10.85
N GLY A 89 -2.79 -14.00 -11.07
CA GLY A 89 -1.75 -14.31 -10.07
C GLY A 89 -1.71 -15.79 -9.69
N ASP A 90 -0.83 -16.14 -8.76
CA ASP A 90 -0.62 -17.54 -8.35
C ASP A 90 -1.84 -18.12 -7.64
N ASP A 91 -2.52 -17.29 -6.84
CA ASP A 91 -3.77 -17.63 -6.13
C ASP A 91 -5.03 -17.30 -6.96
N GLN A 92 -4.93 -17.36 -8.30
CA GLN A 92 -6.07 -17.12 -9.18
C GLN A 92 -7.19 -18.15 -8.93
N LEU A 93 -8.44 -17.67 -8.90
CA LEU A 93 -9.63 -18.50 -8.81
C LEU A 93 -9.71 -19.42 -10.02
N ARG A 94 -9.67 -20.74 -9.74
CA ARG A 94 -9.78 -21.77 -10.77
C ARG A 94 -11.23 -22.18 -10.93
N LEU A 95 -11.71 -22.13 -12.17
CA LEU A 95 -13.06 -22.46 -12.56
C LEU A 95 -13.01 -23.69 -13.47
N CYS A 96 -14.09 -24.48 -13.47
CA CYS A 96 -14.21 -25.69 -14.28
C CYS A 96 -13.14 -26.78 -14.01
N GLU A 97 -12.57 -26.86 -12.80
CA GLU A 97 -11.57 -27.88 -12.46
C GLU A 97 -12.13 -29.31 -12.53
N ALA A 98 -13.39 -29.51 -12.14
CA ALA A 98 -14.03 -30.82 -12.21
C ALA A 98 -14.22 -31.29 -13.66
N GLU A 99 -14.67 -30.42 -14.54
CA GLU A 99 -14.93 -30.67 -15.95
C GLU A 99 -13.62 -30.94 -16.71
N THR A 100 -12.59 -30.14 -16.43
CA THR A 100 -11.26 -30.36 -17.01
C THR A 100 -10.63 -31.67 -16.55
N THR A 101 -10.78 -32.03 -15.28
CA THR A 101 -10.27 -33.31 -14.75
C THR A 101 -11.04 -34.51 -15.32
N GLN A 102 -12.37 -34.42 -15.44
CA GLN A 102 -13.18 -35.47 -16.07
C GLN A 102 -12.80 -35.70 -17.53
N LEU A 103 -12.63 -34.62 -18.32
CA LEU A 103 -12.21 -34.73 -19.71
C LEU A 103 -10.81 -35.36 -19.82
N ARG A 104 -9.86 -34.95 -18.98
CA ARG A 104 -8.52 -35.55 -18.94
C ARG A 104 -8.56 -37.04 -18.59
N MET A 105 -9.39 -37.43 -17.63
CA MET A 105 -9.56 -38.84 -17.27
C MET A 105 -10.16 -39.66 -18.42
N CYS A 106 -11.13 -39.11 -19.16
CA CYS A 106 -11.70 -39.77 -20.33
C CYS A 106 -10.64 -39.98 -21.43
N MET A 107 -9.89 -38.93 -21.77
CA MET A 107 -8.83 -39.00 -22.78
C MET A 107 -7.72 -39.99 -22.38
N ALA A 108 -7.37 -40.04 -21.10
CA ALA A 108 -6.32 -40.94 -20.60
C ALA A 108 -6.74 -42.42 -20.59
N LYS A 109 -8.03 -42.72 -20.37
CA LYS A 109 -8.55 -44.11 -20.41
C LYS A 109 -8.54 -44.69 -21.83
N GLY A 110 -8.73 -43.86 -22.85
CA GLY A 110 -8.77 -44.27 -24.26
C GLY A 110 -9.97 -45.15 -24.61
N GLY A 111 -10.14 -45.47 -25.90
CA GLY A 111 -11.13 -46.44 -26.40
C GLY A 111 -12.49 -45.88 -26.84
N SER A 112 -12.86 -44.65 -26.48
CA SER A 112 -14.09 -43.98 -26.95
C SER A 112 -13.87 -42.47 -27.14
N THR A 113 -14.68 -41.82 -27.98
CA THR A 113 -14.67 -40.35 -28.11
C THR A 113 -15.25 -39.69 -26.86
N CYS A 114 -14.58 -38.66 -26.35
CA CYS A 114 -14.93 -37.95 -25.11
C CYS A 114 -15.79 -36.69 -25.37
N GLU A 115 -16.75 -36.78 -26.29
CA GLU A 115 -17.55 -35.63 -26.75
C GLU A 115 -18.49 -35.10 -25.67
N ARG A 116 -19.01 -35.98 -24.81
CA ARG A 116 -19.88 -35.57 -23.69
C ARG A 116 -19.12 -34.71 -22.69
N GLU A 117 -17.93 -35.14 -22.29
CA GLU A 117 -17.06 -34.41 -21.36
C GLU A 117 -16.58 -33.10 -21.99
N SER A 118 -16.34 -33.05 -23.30
CA SER A 118 -15.95 -31.81 -23.99
C SER A 118 -17.11 -30.81 -24.03
N LEU A 119 -18.34 -31.24 -24.31
CA LEU A 119 -19.54 -30.40 -24.28
C LEU A 119 -19.81 -29.83 -22.88
N LEU A 120 -19.60 -30.63 -21.83
CA LEU A 120 -19.72 -30.15 -20.45
C LEU A 120 -18.66 -29.09 -20.11
N LEU A 121 -17.42 -29.31 -20.54
CA LEU A 121 -16.35 -28.33 -20.34
C LEU A 121 -16.64 -27.03 -21.10
N ASP A 122 -17.09 -27.12 -22.36
CA ASP A 122 -17.44 -25.95 -23.17
C ASP A 122 -18.62 -25.16 -22.59
N ALA A 123 -19.66 -25.88 -22.12
CA ALA A 123 -20.77 -25.27 -21.39
C ALA A 123 -20.32 -24.56 -20.10
N CYS A 124 -19.32 -25.10 -19.39
CA CYS A 124 -18.73 -24.41 -18.24
C CYS A 124 -17.97 -23.14 -18.67
N LEU A 125 -17.08 -23.24 -19.66
CA LEU A 125 -16.26 -22.13 -20.14
C LEU A 125 -17.08 -20.97 -20.73
N SER A 126 -18.19 -21.27 -21.42
CA SER A 126 -19.10 -20.25 -21.96
C SER A 126 -19.66 -19.33 -20.86
N LYS A 127 -19.95 -19.89 -19.67
CA LYS A 127 -20.42 -19.12 -18.49
C LYS A 127 -19.28 -18.37 -17.80
N VAL A 128 -18.09 -18.96 -17.75
CA VAL A 128 -16.90 -18.36 -17.11
C VAL A 128 -16.55 -17.00 -17.73
N GLY A 129 -16.68 -16.83 -19.05
CA GLY A 129 -16.40 -15.54 -19.70
C GLY A 129 -17.29 -14.40 -19.20
N HIS A 130 -18.58 -14.66 -18.98
CA HIS A 130 -19.50 -13.68 -18.41
C HIS A 130 -19.21 -13.44 -16.93
N LEU A 131 -18.95 -14.50 -16.16
CA LEU A 131 -18.62 -14.40 -14.74
C LEU A 131 -17.37 -13.55 -14.51
N ARG A 132 -16.29 -13.76 -15.29
CA ARG A 132 -15.05 -12.99 -15.16
C ARG A 132 -15.27 -11.50 -15.47
N ARG A 133 -16.11 -11.18 -16.46
CA ARG A 133 -16.48 -9.78 -16.73
C ARG A 133 -17.24 -9.14 -15.57
N ALA A 134 -18.20 -9.86 -14.99
CA ALA A 134 -18.95 -9.39 -13.83
C ALA A 134 -18.02 -9.13 -12.62
N ILE A 135 -17.09 -10.04 -12.35
CA ILE A 135 -16.09 -9.85 -11.28
C ILE A 135 -15.20 -8.63 -11.55
N SER A 136 -14.73 -8.45 -12.79
CA SER A 136 -13.94 -7.27 -13.16
C SER A 136 -14.70 -5.97 -12.97
N GLN A 137 -15.99 -5.94 -13.34
CA GLN A 137 -16.85 -4.77 -13.16
C GLN A 137 -17.07 -4.44 -11.67
N ALA A 138 -17.40 -5.45 -10.86
CA ALA A 138 -17.50 -5.27 -9.41
C ALA A 138 -16.16 -4.80 -8.81
N GLY A 139 -15.05 -5.28 -9.35
CA GLY A 139 -13.70 -4.82 -9.01
C GLY A 139 -13.46 -3.34 -9.29
N SER A 140 -13.93 -2.83 -10.42
CA SER A 140 -13.89 -1.39 -10.70
C SER A 140 -14.74 -0.57 -9.74
N GLU A 141 -15.96 -1.02 -9.45
CA GLU A 141 -16.86 -0.33 -8.52
C GLU A 141 -16.28 -0.32 -7.09
N PHE A 142 -15.66 -1.43 -6.68
CA PHE A 142 -14.91 -1.49 -5.42
C PHE A 142 -13.77 -0.48 -5.38
N ASN A 143 -13.00 -0.34 -6.47
CA ASN A 143 -11.91 0.64 -6.53
C ASN A 143 -12.44 2.07 -6.38
N ASP A 144 -13.58 2.40 -7.00
CA ASP A 144 -14.20 3.72 -6.88
C ASP A 144 -14.69 3.99 -5.45
N TRP A 145 -15.36 3.01 -4.83
CA TRP A 145 -15.76 3.10 -3.44
C TRP A 145 -14.56 3.25 -2.50
N PHE A 146 -13.48 2.50 -2.75
CA PHE A 146 -12.25 2.53 -1.97
C PHE A 146 -11.57 3.90 -2.05
N ILE A 147 -11.48 4.48 -3.25
CA ILE A 147 -10.94 5.82 -3.48
C ILE A 147 -11.74 6.87 -2.71
N GLN A 148 -13.07 6.79 -2.72
CA GLN A 148 -13.94 7.79 -2.11
C GLN A 148 -13.97 7.71 -0.58
N ASN A 149 -14.05 6.50 -0.03
CA ASN A 149 -14.43 6.30 1.37
C ASN A 149 -13.30 5.79 2.27
N VAL A 150 -12.20 5.32 1.69
CA VAL A 150 -11.10 4.67 2.46
C VAL A 150 -9.75 5.32 2.20
N SER A 151 -9.44 5.55 0.93
CA SER A 151 -8.12 5.99 0.50
C SER A 151 -7.73 7.31 1.12
N ASP A 152 -6.51 7.37 1.64
CA ASP A 152 -5.93 8.60 2.19
C ASP A 152 -5.19 9.44 1.14
N ASN A 153 -5.18 9.01 -0.13
CA ASN A 153 -4.51 9.69 -1.24
C ASN A 153 -3.03 10.02 -0.96
N HIS A 154 -2.32 9.05 -0.37
CA HIS A 154 -0.90 9.11 0.00
C HIS A 154 -0.55 10.20 1.01
N THR A 155 -1.49 10.58 1.87
CA THR A 155 -1.29 11.65 2.88
C THR A 155 -0.89 11.15 4.26
N LYS A 156 -1.08 9.86 4.58
CA LYS A 156 -0.73 9.30 5.89
C LYS A 156 0.68 8.69 5.90
N PRO A 157 1.36 8.66 7.07
CA PRO A 157 2.61 7.94 7.20
C PRO A 157 2.41 6.43 7.02
N PHE A 158 3.42 5.77 6.47
CA PHE A 158 3.45 4.32 6.28
C PHE A 158 3.31 3.57 7.60
N GLN A 159 2.65 2.40 7.55
CA GLN A 159 2.44 1.53 8.71
C GLN A 159 2.89 0.08 8.50
N HIS A 160 3.38 -0.27 7.30
CA HIS A 160 3.66 -1.65 6.93
C HIS A 160 5.09 -2.11 7.26
N ARG A 161 5.97 -1.21 7.72
CA ARG A 161 7.40 -1.52 7.96
C ARG A 161 7.71 -1.51 9.45
N PRO A 162 8.63 -2.36 9.94
CA PRO A 162 8.93 -2.44 11.37
C PRO A 162 9.42 -1.13 12.00
N HIS A 163 10.12 -0.27 11.24
CA HIS A 163 10.63 0.99 11.76
C HIS A 163 9.55 2.07 11.93
N ASP A 164 8.42 1.97 11.22
CA ASP A 164 7.27 2.85 11.42
C ASP A 164 6.68 2.64 12.85
N TRP A 165 6.86 1.44 13.39
CA TRP A 165 6.46 1.02 14.74
C TRP A 165 7.57 1.14 15.80
N ARG A 166 8.60 1.96 15.58
CA ARG A 166 9.70 2.16 16.56
C ARG A 166 9.23 2.50 17.98
N HIS A 167 8.14 3.25 18.10
CA HIS A 167 7.53 3.60 19.38
C HIS A 167 7.02 2.35 20.12
N TYR A 168 6.43 1.39 19.41
CA TYR A 168 6.00 0.11 19.98
C TYR A 168 7.19 -0.69 20.53
N TYR A 169 8.26 -0.85 19.72
CA TYR A 169 9.48 -1.53 20.18
C TYR A 169 10.22 -0.78 21.30
N ALA A 170 10.05 0.54 21.39
CA ALA A 170 10.59 1.32 22.49
C ALA A 170 9.88 0.96 23.81
N GLN A 171 8.57 0.72 23.80
CA GLN A 171 7.83 0.28 24.99
C GLN A 171 8.32 -1.07 25.50
N GLU A 172 8.57 -2.04 24.60
CA GLU A 172 9.15 -3.34 24.98
C GLU A 172 10.53 -3.16 25.64
N LYS A 173 11.38 -2.29 25.08
CA LYS A 173 12.70 -1.99 25.66
C LYS A 173 12.61 -1.37 27.05
N LEU A 174 11.65 -0.47 27.29
CA LEU A 174 11.42 0.13 28.61
C LEU A 174 10.99 -0.93 29.64
N VAL A 175 10.15 -1.90 29.25
CA VAL A 175 9.75 -3.00 30.14
C VAL A 175 10.97 -3.84 30.55
N ARG A 176 11.85 -4.18 29.61
CA ARG A 176 13.09 -4.94 29.88
C ARG A 176 14.11 -4.16 30.68
N GLU A 177 14.16 -2.86 30.51
CA GLU A 177 14.98 -1.97 31.30
C GLU A 177 14.48 -1.88 32.74
N LYS A 178 13.16 -1.75 32.95
CA LYS A 178 12.53 -1.72 34.28
C LYS A 178 12.80 -3.02 35.06
N GLN A 179 12.78 -4.17 34.39
CA GLN A 179 13.18 -5.46 34.98
C GLN A 179 14.66 -5.46 35.43
N GLN A 180 15.49 -4.64 34.79
CA GLN A 180 16.92 -4.50 35.04
C GLN A 180 17.22 -3.22 35.84
N ASN A 181 16.37 -2.89 36.81
CA ASN A 181 16.49 -1.74 37.70
C ASN A 181 16.64 -0.39 36.97
N GLY A 182 16.15 -0.22 35.74
CA GLY A 182 16.23 1.05 35.03
C GLY A 182 17.58 1.36 34.36
N HIS A 183 18.42 0.35 34.08
CA HIS A 183 19.80 0.60 33.62
C HIS A 183 20.03 0.31 32.13
N ALA A 184 19.65 -0.89 31.67
CA ALA A 184 20.16 -1.44 30.41
C ALA A 184 19.18 -1.29 29.23
N TYR A 185 18.87 -0.05 28.82
CA TYR A 185 17.99 0.21 27.68
C TYR A 185 18.52 -0.39 26.36
N GLY A 186 17.69 -1.15 25.67
CA GLY A 186 18.01 -1.73 24.36
C GLY A 186 19.13 -2.78 24.35
N ARG A 187 19.65 -3.19 25.52
CA ARG A 187 20.66 -4.24 25.63
C ARG A 187 20.05 -5.63 25.49
N ARG A 188 20.81 -6.54 24.90
CA ARG A 188 20.46 -7.95 24.75
C ARG A 188 21.52 -8.83 25.41
N PRO A 189 21.15 -10.00 25.96
CA PRO A 189 22.12 -10.98 26.41
C PRO A 189 23.13 -11.30 25.31
N LYS A 190 24.41 -11.49 25.68
CA LYS A 190 25.44 -11.91 24.73
C LYS A 190 25.06 -13.27 24.14
N GLU A 191 25.05 -13.38 22.81
CA GLU A 191 24.90 -14.66 22.13
C GLU A 191 26.13 -15.53 22.41
N PHE A 192 25.88 -16.78 22.82
CA PHE A 192 26.93 -17.75 23.15
C PHE A 192 27.10 -18.73 21.99
N SER A 193 28.23 -19.45 21.99
CA SER A 193 28.46 -20.55 21.03
C SER A 193 27.40 -21.66 21.19
N PHE A 194 27.12 -22.36 20.08
CA PHE A 194 26.13 -23.44 19.98
C PHE A 194 26.16 -24.44 21.16
N GLY A 195 27.36 -24.85 21.60
CA GLY A 195 27.57 -25.81 22.68
C GLY A 195 28.03 -25.22 24.02
N ALA A 196 27.91 -23.91 24.25
CA ALA A 196 28.59 -23.20 25.34
C ALA A 196 28.32 -23.72 26.78
N ARG A 197 27.25 -24.51 26.98
CA ARG A 197 26.93 -25.13 28.27
C ARG A 197 27.85 -26.30 28.62
N TYR A 198 28.25 -27.08 27.61
CA TYR A 198 28.96 -28.35 27.79
C TYR A 198 30.47 -28.20 27.62
N VAL A 199 30.90 -27.15 26.91
CA VAL A 199 32.32 -26.92 26.58
C VAL A 199 33.06 -26.04 27.59
N LYS A 200 32.37 -25.53 28.62
CA LYS A 200 32.99 -24.68 29.66
C LYS A 200 33.24 -25.47 30.93
N THR A 201 34.43 -25.28 31.52
CA THR A 201 34.83 -25.82 32.81
C THR A 201 34.06 -25.18 33.96
N GLU A 202 34.24 -25.71 35.18
CA GLU A 202 33.58 -25.19 36.39
C GLU A 202 34.02 -23.75 36.71
N GLY A 203 33.14 -22.99 37.36
CA GLY A 203 33.35 -21.56 37.68
C GLY A 203 32.94 -20.56 36.58
N TYR A 204 32.77 -20.99 35.32
CA TYR A 204 32.35 -20.10 34.23
C TYR A 204 30.84 -20.05 34.01
N GLY A 205 30.32 -18.89 33.63
CA GLY A 205 28.92 -18.75 33.20
C GLY A 205 28.62 -19.60 31.95
N LYS A 206 27.86 -20.68 32.14
CA LYS A 206 27.44 -21.63 31.09
C LYS A 206 26.21 -21.18 30.30
N ARG A 207 25.44 -20.22 30.83
CA ARG A 207 24.20 -19.69 30.23
C ARG A 207 24.30 -18.16 30.05
N PRO A 208 23.70 -17.59 28.99
CA PRO A 208 23.64 -16.14 28.82
C PRO A 208 22.81 -15.50 29.94
N ARG A 209 23.39 -14.52 30.63
CA ARG A 209 22.77 -13.79 31.75
C ARG A 209 22.04 -12.53 31.24
N LEU A 210 21.18 -11.96 32.09
CA LEU A 210 20.66 -10.60 31.86
C LEU A 210 21.81 -9.61 31.66
N PRO A 211 21.68 -8.61 30.76
CA PRO A 211 22.72 -7.62 30.53
C PRO A 211 23.18 -6.90 31.79
N TYR A 212 22.26 -6.54 32.69
CA TYR A 212 22.57 -5.91 33.97
C TYR A 212 23.38 -6.79 34.93
N ASN A 213 23.20 -8.11 34.86
CA ASN A 213 23.92 -9.05 35.73
C ASN A 213 25.32 -9.37 35.20
N LYS A 214 25.78 -8.72 34.12
CA LYS A 214 27.04 -9.04 33.49
C LYS A 214 28.22 -8.66 34.36
#